data_AF-A0A317V2T2-F1
#
_entry.id   AF-A0A317V2T2-F1
#
_cell.length_a   1.000
_cell.length_b   1.000
_cell.length_c   1.000
_cell.angle_alpha   90.00
_cell.angle_beta   90.00
_cell.angle_gamma   90.00
#
_symmetry.space_group_name_H-M   'P 1'
#
loop_
_entity.id
_entity.type
_entity.pdbx_description
1 polymer ?
#
loop_
_entity_poly.entity_id
_entity_poly.type
_entity_poly.pdbx_seq_one_letter_code
_entity_poly.pdbx_strand_id
1 'polypeptide(L)'
;MCIALRGLVHLARRAGCVEAVHRRILGFSISHDLETAHIHGYYPEIEGDKASYYRRSITRVHIWAEEQKWTCYRFVQSLDEIFLPRHIQRVMDMLDRIPE
;
A
#
# COMPACT_ATOMS: atom_id res chain seq x y z
N MET A 1 -7.72 -3.30 -4.55
CA MET A 1 -6.90 -2.34 -3.77
C MET A 1 -7.24 -0.86 -4.02
N CYS A 2 -7.89 -0.49 -5.13
CA CYS A 2 -8.15 0.94 -5.41
C CYS A 2 -9.11 1.64 -4.43
N ILE A 3 -10.05 0.95 -3.79
CA ILE A 3 -11.01 1.57 -2.85
C ILE A 3 -10.28 2.14 -1.61
N ALA A 4 -9.38 1.35 -1.00
CA ALA A 4 -8.61 1.79 0.16
C ALA A 4 -7.73 3.01 -0.16
N LEU A 5 -7.01 2.99 -1.29
CA LEU A 5 -6.19 4.13 -1.72
C LEU A 5 -7.03 5.38 -2.01
N ARG A 6 -8.23 5.23 -2.61
CA ARG A 6 -9.15 6.37 -2.83
C ARG A 6 -9.56 7.01 -1.50
N GLY A 7 -9.81 6.21 -0.47
CA GLY A 7 -10.08 6.70 0.89
C GLY A 7 -8.91 7.51 1.45
N LEU A 8 -7.68 7.01 1.34
CA LEU A 8 -6.48 7.72 1.80
C LEU A 8 -6.24 9.03 1.04
N VAL A 9 -6.44 9.04 -0.28
CA VAL A 9 -6.32 10.27 -1.08
C VAL A 9 -7.38 11.29 -0.69
N HIS A 10 -8.62 10.86 -0.47
CA HIS A 10 -9.69 11.73 0.00
C HIS A 10 -9.36 12.34 1.37
N LEU A 11 -8.91 11.50 2.31
CA LEU A 11 -8.50 11.93 3.64
C LEU A 11 -7.32 12.92 3.58
N ALA A 12 -6.29 12.64 2.79
CA ALA A 12 -5.14 13.53 2.62
C ALA A 12 -5.52 14.89 2.01
N ARG A 13 -6.50 14.92 1.09
CA ARG A 13 -7.04 16.19 0.55
C ARG A 13 -7.76 16.99 1.62
N ARG A 14 -8.61 16.34 2.43
CA ARG A 14 -9.30 16.98 3.55
C ARG A 14 -8.33 17.54 4.59
N ALA A 15 -7.24 16.83 4.83
CA ALA A 15 -6.17 17.21 5.75
C ALA A 15 -5.14 18.20 5.16
N GLY A 16 -5.26 18.57 3.88
CA GLY A 16 -4.33 19.48 3.21
C GLY A 16 -2.89 18.95 3.07
N CYS A 17 -2.69 17.62 3.02
CA CYS A 17 -1.36 16.99 3.04
C CYS A 17 -1.20 15.90 1.97
N VAL A 18 -1.56 16.24 0.74
CA VAL A 18 -1.55 15.33 -0.42
C VAL A 18 -0.16 14.75 -0.71
N GLU A 19 0.90 15.50 -0.43
CA GLU A 19 2.30 15.10 -0.53
C GLU A 19 2.65 13.88 0.35
N ALA A 20 1.91 13.65 1.44
CA ALA A 20 2.13 12.48 2.31
C ALA A 20 1.75 11.15 1.64
N VAL A 21 0.90 11.20 0.60
CA VAL A 21 0.35 10.03 -0.11
C VAL A 21 0.76 9.97 -1.58
N HIS A 22 1.09 11.11 -2.21
CA HIS A 22 1.51 11.17 -3.61
C HIS A 22 2.75 10.30 -3.88
N ARG A 23 2.64 9.39 -4.86
CA ARG A 23 3.68 8.42 -5.28
C ARG A 23 4.23 7.53 -4.17
N ARG A 24 3.51 7.42 -3.06
CA ARG A 24 3.87 6.56 -1.93
C ARG A 24 3.15 5.22 -2.02
N ILE A 25 3.85 4.12 -1.76
CA ILE A 25 3.20 2.82 -1.61
C ILE A 25 2.37 2.82 -0.33
N LEU A 26 1.07 2.58 -0.46
CA LEU A 26 0.07 2.68 0.62
C LEU A 26 -0.72 1.39 0.82
N GLY A 27 -0.52 0.39 -0.03
CA GLY A 27 -1.16 -0.90 0.11
C GLY A 27 -0.45 -1.96 -0.72
N PHE A 28 -0.70 -3.21 -0.39
CA PHE A 28 -0.07 -4.35 -1.05
C PHE A 28 -1.10 -5.41 -1.39
N SER A 29 -0.88 -6.15 -2.47
CA SER A 29 -1.62 -7.38 -2.75
C SER A 29 -0.66 -8.52 -3.03
N ILE A 30 -1.10 -9.73 -2.69
CA ILE A 30 -0.48 -10.97 -3.14
C ILE A 30 -1.52 -11.67 -4.01
N SER A 31 -1.17 -11.94 -5.26
CA SER A 31 -1.96 -12.77 -6.19
C SER A 31 -1.13 -13.99 -6.56
N HIS A 32 -1.77 -15.11 -6.89
CA HIS A 32 -1.04 -16.32 -7.25
C HIS A 32 -1.63 -16.99 -8.49
N ASP A 33 -0.81 -17.77 -9.17
CA ASP A 33 -1.21 -18.75 -10.18
C ASP A 33 -0.83 -20.16 -9.69
N LEU A 34 -0.66 -21.12 -10.61
CA LEU A 34 -0.36 -22.52 -10.29
C LEU A 34 1.04 -22.70 -9.67
N GLU A 35 1.99 -21.83 -9.99
CA GLU A 35 3.40 -22.04 -9.66
C GLU A 35 4.02 -20.84 -8.96
N THR A 36 3.41 -19.67 -9.05
CA THR A 36 4.00 -18.43 -8.59
C THR A 36 3.02 -17.54 -7.82
N ALA A 37 3.58 -16.79 -6.87
CA ALA A 37 2.91 -15.70 -6.18
C ALA A 37 3.58 -14.37 -6.56
N HIS A 38 2.76 -13.37 -6.87
CA HIS A 38 3.15 -12.02 -7.23
C HIS A 38 2.76 -11.05 -6.13
N ILE A 39 3.75 -10.29 -5.66
CA ILE A 39 3.54 -9.23 -4.67
C ILE A 39 3.56 -7.89 -5.39
N HIS A 40 2.49 -7.12 -5.22
CA HIS A 40 2.35 -5.79 -5.80
C HIS A 40 2.23 -4.73 -4.71
N GLY A 41 2.91 -3.59 -4.91
CA GLY A 41 2.70 -2.37 -4.13
C GLY A 41 1.85 -1.38 -4.91
N TYR A 42 0.90 -0.74 -4.24
CA TYR A 42 -0.06 0.19 -4.83
C TYR A 42 0.22 1.61 -4.35
N TYR A 43 0.17 2.58 -5.27
CA TYR A 43 0.39 3.98 -4.97
C TYR A 43 -0.51 4.88 -5.83
N PRO A 44 -0.95 6.05 -5.32
CA PRO A 44 -1.62 7.05 -6.11
C PRO A 44 -0.61 8.03 -6.74
N GLU A 45 -0.92 8.55 -7.92
CA GLU A 45 -0.31 9.78 -8.46
C GLU A 45 -1.39 10.85 -8.53
N ILE A 46 -1.07 12.02 -8.00
CA ILE A 46 -2.04 13.08 -7.73
C ILE A 46 -1.55 14.36 -8.42
N GLU A 47 -2.35 14.87 -9.34
CA GLU A 47 -2.09 16.06 -10.15
C GLU A 47 -3.31 16.98 -10.04
N GLY A 48 -3.20 18.00 -9.19
CA GLY A 48 -4.34 18.82 -8.79
C GLY A 48 -5.50 17.95 -8.25
N ASP A 49 -6.67 18.10 -8.87
CA ASP A 49 -7.88 17.38 -8.46
C ASP A 49 -7.97 15.94 -8.99
N LYS A 50 -7.11 15.56 -9.93
CA LYS A 50 -7.09 14.20 -10.47
C LYS A 50 -6.18 13.29 -9.64
N ALA A 51 -6.65 12.07 -9.41
CA ALA A 51 -5.86 11.00 -8.80
C ALA A 51 -5.93 9.74 -9.66
N SER A 52 -4.77 9.26 -10.09
CA SER A 52 -4.59 7.99 -10.80
C SER A 52 -3.98 6.96 -9.84
N TYR A 53 -4.30 5.67 -10.03
CA TYR A 53 -3.87 4.62 -9.11
C TYR A 53 -3.11 3.55 -9.87
N TYR A 54 -1.89 3.27 -9.42
CA TYR A 54 -0.97 2.36 -10.08
C TYR A 54 -0.58 1.23 -9.14
N ARG A 55 -0.05 0.16 -9.75
CA ARG A 55 0.63 -0.91 -9.04
C ARG A 55 2.02 -1.11 -9.63
N ARG A 56 2.97 -1.44 -8.76
CA ARG A 56 4.32 -1.87 -9.14
C ARG A 56 4.53 -3.30 -8.69
N SER A 57 5.09 -4.14 -9.56
CA SER A 57 5.57 -5.47 -9.16
C SER A 57 6.76 -5.31 -8.21
N ILE A 58 6.66 -5.87 -7.01
CA ILE A 58 7.74 -5.87 -6.02
C ILE A 58 8.57 -7.13 -6.17
N THR A 59 7.90 -8.29 -6.21
CA THR A 59 8.57 -9.57 -6.39
C THR A 59 7.63 -10.61 -6.99
N ARG A 60 8.24 -11.64 -7.59
CA ARG A 60 7.59 -12.88 -8.02
C ARG A 60 8.28 -14.03 -7.31
N VAL A 61 7.50 -14.91 -6.71
CA VAL A 61 7.95 -16.02 -5.86
C VAL A 61 7.48 -17.32 -6.49
N HIS A 62 8.34 -18.32 -6.60
CA HIS A 62 7.95 -19.68 -7.00
C HIS A 62 7.51 -20.45 -5.75
N ILE A 63 6.24 -20.86 -5.69
CA ILE A 63 5.64 -21.40 -4.46
C ILE A 63 6.14 -22.81 -4.12
N TRP A 64 6.59 -23.55 -5.13
CA TRP A 64 7.14 -24.91 -4.97
C TRP A 64 8.65 -24.92 -4.67
N ALA A 65 9.33 -23.77 -4.75
CA ALA A 65 10.75 -23.67 -4.46
C ALA A 65 10.98 -23.58 -2.94
N GLU A 66 11.73 -24.54 -2.38
CA GLU A 66 11.95 -24.70 -0.94
C GLU A 66 12.55 -23.45 -0.29
N GLU A 67 13.47 -22.77 -0.98
CA GLU A 67 14.10 -21.53 -0.55
C GLU A 67 13.13 -20.33 -0.51
N GLN A 68 12.05 -20.39 -1.29
CA GLN A 68 11.11 -19.28 -1.53
C GLN A 68 9.74 -19.48 -0.88
N LYS A 69 9.40 -20.69 -0.41
CA LYS A 69 8.06 -21.04 0.10
C LYS A 69 7.55 -20.13 1.23
N TRP A 70 8.44 -19.58 2.06
CA TRP A 70 8.07 -18.69 3.17
C TRP A 70 8.10 -17.20 2.83
N THR A 71 8.35 -16.83 1.57
CA THR A 71 8.52 -15.41 1.18
C THR A 71 7.25 -14.60 1.40
N CYS A 72 6.09 -15.11 0.98
CA CYS A 72 4.82 -14.40 1.18
C CYS A 72 4.47 -14.25 2.67
N TYR A 73 4.69 -15.30 3.47
CA TYR A 73 4.48 -15.26 4.91
C TYR A 73 5.36 -14.18 5.59
N ARG A 74 6.67 -14.23 5.36
CA ARG A 74 7.61 -13.24 5.92
C ARG A 74 7.31 -11.82 5.45
N PHE A 75 6.86 -11.67 4.21
CA PHE A 75 6.43 -10.37 3.69
C PHE A 75 5.24 -9.83 4.49
N VAL A 76 4.18 -10.61 4.69
CA VAL A 76 3.02 -10.19 5.50
C VAL A 76 3.42 -9.89 6.95
N GLN A 77 4.24 -10.75 7.57
CA GLN A 77 4.76 -10.49 8.91
C GLN A 77 5.52 -9.16 8.99
N SER A 78 6.34 -8.84 7.97
CA SER A 78 7.05 -7.57 7.89
C SER A 78 6.10 -6.38 7.70
N LEU A 79 4.96 -6.58 7.01
CA LEU A 79 3.92 -5.56 6.93
C LEU A 79 3.34 -5.28 8.30
N ASP A 80 3.01 -6.31 9.07
CA ASP A 80 2.40 -6.16 10.40
C ASP A 80 3.36 -5.51 11.39
N GLU A 81 4.63 -5.89 11.38
CA GLU A 81 5.63 -5.37 12.32
C GLU A 81 6.09 -3.95 11.97
N ILE A 82 6.18 -3.61 10.67
CA ILE A 82 6.87 -2.39 10.22
C ILE A 82 5.93 -1.44 9.49
N PHE A 83 5.16 -1.93 8.52
CA PHE A 83 4.34 -1.07 7.67
C PHE A 83 3.07 -0.61 8.37
N LEU A 84 2.36 -1.53 9.02
CA LEU A 84 1.04 -1.31 9.61
C LEU A 84 1.07 -0.23 10.70
N PRO A 85 2.00 -0.23 11.69
CA PRO A 85 2.06 0.82 12.70
C PRO A 85 2.29 2.20 12.08
N ARG A 86 3.22 2.28 11.12
CA ARG A 86 3.51 3.53 10.37
C ARG A 86 2.35 3.96 9.49
N HIS A 87 1.54 3.01 9.02
CA HIS A 87 0.38 3.30 8.20
C HIS A 87 -0.80 3.80 9.04
N ILE A 88 -1.04 3.18 10.19
CA ILE A 88 -2.01 3.65 11.19
C ILE A 88 -1.65 5.07 11.63
N GLN A 89 -0.40 5.31 12.04
CA GLN A 89 0.03 6.65 12.46
C GLN A 89 -0.21 7.70 11.37
N ARG A 90 0.13 7.39 10.11
CA ARG A 90 -0.15 8.30 8.99
C ARG A 90 -1.62 8.65 8.87
N VAL A 91 -2.52 7.67 9.06
CA VAL A 91 -3.96 7.92 9.02
C VAL A 91 -4.40 8.80 10.18
N MET A 92 -3.91 8.53 11.39
CA MET A 92 -4.17 9.37 12.57
C MET A 92 -3.67 10.81 12.37
N ASP A 93 -2.43 10.99 11.90
CA ASP A 93 -1.86 12.30 11.62
C ASP A 93 -2.67 13.11 10.59
N MET A 94 -3.33 12.44 9.63
CA MET A 94 -4.22 13.11 8.68
C MET A 94 -5.56 13.47 9.32
N LEU A 95 -6.10 12.61 10.18
CA LEU A 95 -7.35 12.87 10.90
C LEU A 95 -7.20 14.06 11.85
N ASP A 96 -6.09 14.14 12.60
CA ASP A 96 -5.82 15.21 13.56
C ASP A 96 -5.67 16.60 12.91
N ARG A 97 -5.42 16.65 11.60
CA ARG A 97 -5.32 17.91 10.83
C ARG A 97 -6.67 18.43 10.35
N ILE A 98 -7.73 17.63 10.40
CA ILE A 98 -9.05 18.03 9.93
C ILE A 98 -9.77 18.76 11.08
N PRO A 99 -10.14 20.03 10.91
CA PRO A 99 -10.91 20.76 11.91
C PRO A 99 -12.27 20.09 12.16
N GLU A 100 -12.80 20.23 13.39
CA GLU A 100 -14.15 19.81 13.75
C GLU A 100 -15.24 20.42 12.85
#